data_AF-A0A0R2FAG6-F1
#
_entry.id   AF-A0A0R2FAG6-F1
#
_cell.length_a   1.000
_cell.length_b   1.000
_cell.length_c   1.000
_cell.angle_alpha   90.00
_cell.angle_beta   90.00
_cell.angle_gamma   90.00
#
_symmetry.space_group_name_H-M   'P 1'
#
loop_
_entity.id
_entity.type
_entity.pdbx_description
1 polymer ?
#
loop_
_entity_poly.entity_id
_entity_poly.type
_entity_poly.pdbx_seq_one_letter_code
_entity_poly.pdbx_strand_id
1 'polypeptide(L)'
;MKKRKAFTLIEVLAALALIIVLTLTLVVTIQAQVRQAKVRQSQAVVTTVNAQIDIAYQQPDSSNGDFTNPDALVRAGIITSGQQSQLADVATYSPGPPPAYKVK
;
A
#
# COMPACT_ATOMS: atom_id res chain seq x y z
N MET A 1 18.53 23.20 50.87
CA MET A 1 17.87 22.03 50.24
C MET A 1 16.56 22.48 49.61
N LYS A 2 16.40 22.32 48.28
CA LYS A 2 15.20 22.74 47.54
C LYS A 2 14.11 21.67 47.72
N LYS A 3 13.01 21.98 48.43
CA LYS A 3 11.90 21.03 48.63
C LYS A 3 11.23 20.76 47.28
N ARG A 4 11.21 19.49 46.84
CA ARG A 4 10.42 19.08 45.66
C ARG A 4 8.95 19.13 46.05
N LYS A 5 8.13 19.90 45.31
CA LYS A 5 6.67 19.84 45.45
C LYS A 5 6.21 18.49 44.92
N ALA A 6 5.53 17.72 45.76
CA ALA A 6 4.83 16.52 45.32
C ALA A 6 3.53 16.93 44.63
N PHE A 7 3.15 16.20 43.58
CA PHE A 7 1.88 16.39 42.89
C PHE A 7 0.72 15.92 43.77
N THR A 8 -0.40 16.63 43.69
CA THR A 8 -1.64 16.22 44.36
C THR A 8 -2.31 15.07 43.62
N LEU A 9 -3.11 14.26 44.32
CA LEU A 9 -3.78 13.10 43.72
C LEU A 9 -4.71 13.49 42.56
N ILE A 10 -5.36 14.65 42.66
CA ILE A 10 -6.24 15.20 41.60
C ILE A 10 -5.44 15.58 40.35
N GLU A 11 -4.29 16.24 40.50
CA GLU A 11 -3.42 16.57 39.36
C GLU A 11 -2.94 15.31 38.64
N VAL A 12 -2.61 14.25 39.37
CA VAL A 12 -2.19 12.97 38.78
C VAL A 12 -3.34 12.32 38.01
N LEU A 13 -4.56 12.30 38.55
CA LEU A 13 -5.73 11.76 37.86
C LEU A 13 -6.05 12.54 36.58
N ALA A 14 -6.00 13.86 36.62
CA ALA A 14 -6.22 14.71 35.45
C ALA A 14 -5.16 14.46 34.36
N ALA A 15 -3.89 14.35 34.75
CA ALA A 15 -2.80 14.03 33.82
C ALA A 15 -2.97 12.63 33.20
N LEU A 16 -3.36 11.63 33.99
CA LEU A 16 -3.60 10.27 33.50
C LEU A 16 -4.76 10.23 32.50
N ALA A 17 -5.88 10.89 32.80
CA ALA A 17 -7.01 10.98 31.87
C ALA A 17 -6.59 11.62 30.55
N LEU A 18 -5.81 12.69 30.60
CA LEU A 18 -5.30 13.36 29.41
C LEU A 18 -4.35 12.47 28.59
N ILE A 19 -3.43 11.74 29.24
CA ILE A 19 -2.53 10.80 28.56
C ILE A 19 -3.32 9.68 27.88
N ILE A 20 -4.36 9.15 28.52
CA ILE A 20 -5.21 8.11 27.94
C ILE A 20 -5.89 8.64 26.67
N VAL A 21 -6.48 9.84 26.71
CA VAL A 21 -7.13 10.44 25.53
C VAL A 21 -6.12 10.69 24.41
N LEU A 22 -4.93 11.21 24.72
CA LEU A 22 -3.88 11.47 23.74
C LEU A 22 -3.38 10.18 23.09
N THR A 23 -3.16 9.13 23.88
CA THR A 23 -2.67 7.84 23.37
C THR A 23 -3.72 7.16 22.48
N LEU A 24 -5.01 7.18 22.86
CA LEU A 24 -6.08 6.67 22.01
C LEU A 24 -6.15 7.42 20.67
N THR A 25 -6.07 8.76 20.71
CA THR A 25 -6.07 9.60 19.50
C THR A 25 -4.87 9.29 18.59
N LEU A 26 -3.69 9.09 19.19
CA LEU A 26 -2.47 8.73 18.47
C LEU A 26 -2.62 7.36 17.79
N VAL A 27 -3.15 6.35 18.48
CA VAL A 27 -3.36 5.01 17.92
C VAL A 27 -4.26 5.06 16.69
N VAL A 28 -5.40 5.77 16.77
CA VAL A 28 -6.33 5.92 15.64
C VAL A 28 -5.63 6.59 14.44
N THR A 29 -4.84 7.63 14.71
CA THR A 29 -4.12 8.37 13.67
C THR A 29 -3.06 7.50 12.99
N ILE A 30 -2.29 6.73 13.76
CA ILE A 30 -1.31 5.78 13.22
C ILE A 30 -2.00 4.72 12.35
N GLN A 31 -3.13 4.17 12.79
CA GLN A 31 -3.88 3.20 11.97
C GLN A 31 -4.35 3.80 10.65
N ALA A 32 -4.83 5.05 10.66
CA ALA A 32 -5.21 5.75 9.44
C ALA A 32 -4.02 5.97 8.51
N GLN A 33 -2.86 6.38 9.05
CA GLN A 33 -1.62 6.56 8.28
C GLN A 33 -1.14 5.24 7.66
N VAL A 34 -1.16 4.14 8.42
CA VAL A 34 -0.76 2.81 7.92
C VAL A 34 -1.68 2.34 6.79
N ARG A 35 -3.00 2.52 6.94
CA ARG A 35 -3.98 2.18 5.89
C ARG A 35 -3.73 3.01 4.63
N GLN A 36 -3.52 4.32 4.78
CA GLN A 36 -3.25 5.21 3.65
C GLN A 36 -1.92 4.87 2.95
N ALA A 37 -0.88 4.55 3.73
CA ALA A 37 0.40 4.10 3.19
C ALA A 37 0.24 2.81 2.37
N LYS A 38 -0.52 1.84 2.87
CA LYS A 38 -0.82 0.59 2.14
C LYS A 38 -1.54 0.87 0.80
N VAL A 39 -2.55 1.74 0.80
CA VAL A 39 -3.27 2.13 -0.43
C VAL A 39 -2.33 2.79 -1.44
N ARG A 40 -1.53 3.76 -1.00
CA ARG A 40 -0.55 4.45 -1.87
C ARG A 40 0.49 3.47 -2.43
N GLN A 41 0.95 2.54 -1.61
CA GLN A 41 1.89 1.52 -2.05
C GLN A 41 1.28 0.59 -3.10
N SER A 42 0.05 0.11 -2.90
CA SER A 42 -0.67 -0.69 -3.90
C SER A 42 -0.85 0.06 -5.22
N GLN A 43 -1.23 1.34 -5.15
CA GLN A 43 -1.35 2.20 -6.32
C GLN A 43 -0.02 2.37 -7.05
N ALA A 44 1.08 2.63 -6.33
CA ALA A 44 2.40 2.78 -6.93
C ALA A 44 2.85 1.51 -7.64
N VAL A 45 2.68 0.34 -7.01
CA VAL A 45 3.04 -0.96 -7.61
C VAL A 45 2.23 -1.21 -8.89
N VAL A 46 0.91 -0.97 -8.86
CA VAL A 46 0.05 -1.12 -10.04
C VAL A 46 0.48 -0.16 -11.15
N THR A 47 0.77 1.11 -10.83
CA THR A 47 1.22 2.10 -11.82
C THR A 47 2.54 1.69 -12.46
N THR A 48 3.52 1.24 -11.68
CA THR A 48 4.82 0.78 -12.20
C THR A 48 4.65 -0.44 -13.10
N VAL A 49 3.85 -1.41 -12.69
CA VAL A 49 3.61 -2.63 -13.48
C VAL A 49 2.84 -2.31 -14.76
N ASN A 50 1.83 -1.44 -14.69
CA ASN A 50 1.11 -1.02 -15.89
C ASN A 50 2.01 -0.26 -16.87
N ALA A 51 2.94 0.56 -16.39
CA ALA A 51 3.93 1.20 -17.26
C ALA A 51 4.85 0.17 -17.94
N GLN A 52 5.28 -0.88 -17.22
CA GLN A 52 6.07 -1.97 -17.79
C GLN A 52 5.29 -2.74 -18.86
N ILE A 53 4.00 -3.00 -18.60
CA ILE A 53 3.10 -3.66 -19.57
C ILE A 53 2.91 -2.78 -20.81
N ASP A 54 2.67 -1.48 -20.64
CA ASP A 54 2.45 -0.55 -21.75
C ASP A 54 3.71 -0.44 -22.65
N ILE A 55 4.89 -0.33 -22.04
CA ILE A 55 6.17 -0.35 -22.77
C ILE A 55 6.33 -1.65 -23.57
N ALA A 56 6.06 -2.80 -22.93
CA ALA A 56 6.17 -4.10 -23.60
C ALA A 56 5.10 -4.27 -24.70
N TYR A 57 3.90 -3.76 -24.51
CA TYR A 57 2.81 -3.81 -25.48
C TYR A 57 3.09 -2.98 -26.73
N GLN A 58 3.84 -1.87 -26.59
CA GLN A 58 4.22 -1.00 -27.70
C GLN A 58 5.43 -1.51 -28.49
N GLN A 59 6.10 -2.58 -28.05
CA GLN A 59 7.26 -3.13 -28.77
C GLN A 59 6.81 -3.82 -30.09
N PRO A 60 7.51 -3.60 -31.22
CA PRO A 60 7.10 -4.11 -32.53
C PRO A 60 7.05 -5.63 -32.65
N ASP A 61 7.85 -6.34 -31.84
CA ASP A 61 7.94 -7.81 -31.81
C ASP A 61 6.97 -8.46 -30.82
N SER A 62 6.19 -7.67 -30.08
CA SER A 62 5.25 -8.19 -29.09
C SER A 62 3.97 -8.66 -29.78
N SER A 63 3.68 -9.97 -29.71
CA SER A 63 2.39 -10.46 -30.20
C SER A 63 1.29 -10.11 -29.20
N ASN A 64 0.24 -9.40 -29.64
CA ASN A 64 -0.88 -8.96 -28.78
C ASN A 64 -1.60 -10.10 -28.04
N GLY A 65 -1.38 -11.36 -28.43
CA GLY A 65 -1.91 -12.56 -27.75
C GLY A 65 -1.14 -12.95 -26.47
N ASP A 66 0.09 -12.47 -26.29
CA ASP A 66 1.00 -12.90 -25.23
C ASP A 66 0.70 -12.30 -23.86
N PHE A 67 -0.24 -11.36 -23.77
CA PHE A 67 -0.55 -10.65 -22.52
C PHE A 67 -2.02 -10.80 -22.12
N THR A 68 -2.67 -11.89 -22.51
CA THR A 68 -4.08 -12.15 -22.20
C THR A 68 -4.33 -12.56 -20.75
N ASN A 69 -3.30 -12.98 -20.01
CA ASN A 69 -3.39 -13.34 -18.60
C ASN A 69 -2.09 -13.00 -17.82
N PRO A 70 -2.17 -12.87 -16.48
CA PRO A 70 -1.01 -12.58 -15.64
C PRO A 70 0.15 -13.58 -15.78
N ASP A 71 -0.13 -14.87 -15.99
CA ASP A 71 0.92 -15.90 -16.14
C ASP A 71 1.70 -15.71 -17.44
N ALA A 72 1.07 -15.17 -18.47
CA ALA A 72 1.72 -14.84 -19.73
C ALA A 72 2.66 -13.62 -19.57
N LEU A 73 2.30 -12.64 -18.73
CA LEU A 73 3.20 -11.54 -18.35
C LEU A 73 4.44 -12.02 -17.58
N VAL A 74 4.29 -13.02 -16.71
CA VAL A 74 5.43 -13.63 -16.00
C VAL A 74 6.32 -14.43 -16.94
N ARG A 75 5.73 -15.23 -17.82
CA ARG A 75 6.48 -15.99 -18.84
C ARG A 75 7.23 -15.08 -19.82
N ALA A 76 6.65 -13.94 -20.16
CA ALA A 76 7.29 -12.91 -20.98
C ALA A 76 8.36 -12.11 -20.22
N GLY A 77 8.53 -12.32 -18.91
CA GLY A 77 9.52 -11.63 -18.09
C GLY A 77 9.20 -10.15 -17.82
N ILE A 78 7.98 -9.71 -18.13
CA ILE A 78 7.53 -8.32 -17.92
C ILE A 78 7.33 -8.06 -16.42
N ILE A 79 6.81 -9.05 -15.71
CA ILE A 79 6.67 -9.03 -14.26
C ILE A 79 7.26 -10.31 -13.66
N THR A 80 7.73 -10.24 -12.42
CA THR A 80 8.19 -11.40 -11.65
C THR A 80 7.02 -12.15 -11.02
N SER A 81 7.24 -13.42 -10.67
CA SER A 81 6.26 -14.22 -9.91
C SER A 81 5.93 -13.60 -8.55
N GLY A 82 6.90 -12.95 -7.90
CA GLY A 82 6.70 -12.21 -6.66
C GLY A 82 5.76 -11.01 -6.84
N GLN A 83 5.92 -10.24 -7.93
CA GLN A 83 5.02 -9.14 -8.27
C GLN A 83 3.61 -9.63 -8.59
N GLN A 84 3.47 -10.75 -9.31
CA GLN A 84 2.16 -11.36 -9.57
C GLN A 84 1.44 -11.72 -8.26
N SER A 85 2.13 -12.37 -7.33
CA SER A 85 1.56 -12.71 -6.02
C SER A 85 1.17 -11.46 -5.23
N GLN A 86 2.00 -10.42 -5.24
CA GLN A 86 1.70 -9.16 -4.55
C GLN A 86 0.49 -8.45 -5.16
N LEU A 87 0.36 -8.47 -6.49
CA LEU A 87 -0.77 -7.89 -7.21
C LEU A 87 -2.06 -8.68 -7.02
N ALA A 88 -1.99 -10.01 -6.87
CA ALA A 88 -3.16 -10.86 -6.65
C ALA A 88 -3.96 -10.43 -5.41
N ASP A 89 -3.29 -9.91 -4.38
CA ASP A 89 -3.93 -9.41 -3.17
C ASP A 89 -4.59 -8.04 -3.37
N VAL A 90 -3.94 -7.14 -4.11
CA VAL A 90 -4.27 -5.70 -4.13
C VAL A 90 -4.89 -5.20 -5.43
N ALA A 91 -4.90 -6.01 -6.49
CA ALA A 91 -5.33 -5.62 -7.82
C ALA A 91 -6.09 -6.73 -8.57
N THR A 92 -6.86 -6.33 -9.57
CA THR A 92 -7.51 -7.21 -10.54
C THR A 92 -6.92 -6.99 -11.92
N TYR A 93 -6.73 -8.07 -12.67
CA TYR A 93 -6.20 -8.01 -14.02
C TYR A 93 -7.33 -7.77 -15.04
N SER A 94 -7.13 -6.84 -15.96
CA SER A 94 -8.04 -6.52 -17.04
C SER A 94 -7.38 -6.85 -18.38
N PRO A 95 -7.77 -7.95 -19.05
CA PRO A 95 -7.31 -8.28 -20.38
C PRO A 95 -8.03 -7.37 -21.40
N GLY A 96 -7.43 -6.24 -21.72
CA GLY A 96 -7.85 -5.33 -22.80
C GLY A 96 -6.63 -4.89 -23.61
N PRO A 97 -6.81 -4.10 -24.69
CA PRO A 97 -5.70 -3.46 -25.38
C PRO A 97 -5.52 -2.00 -24.88
N PRO A 98 -4.44 -1.63 -24.16
CA PRO A 98 -3.41 -2.51 -23.58
C PRO A 98 -3.90 -3.20 -22.28
N PRO A 99 -3.29 -4.34 -21.90
CA PRO A 99 -3.65 -5.03 -20.68
C PRO A 99 -3.22 -4.22 -19.46
N ALA A 100 -4.00 -4.26 -18.38
CA ALA A 100 -3.69 -3.46 -17.20
C ALA A 100 -4.22 -4.09 -15.91
N TYR A 101 -3.53 -3.80 -14.80
CA TYR A 101 -4.02 -4.03 -13.45
C TYR A 101 -4.83 -2.83 -12.96
N LYS A 102 -5.91 -3.10 -12.22
CA LYS A 102 -6.71 -2.11 -11.49
C LYS A 102 -6.66 -2.40 -10.01
N VAL A 103 -6.43 -1.40 -9.17
CA VAL A 103 -6.46 -1.57 -7.71
C VAL A 103 -7.88 -2.02 -7.29
N LYS A 104 -7.95 -2.96 -6.34
CA LYS A 104 -9.21 -3.43 -5.75
C LYS A 104 -9.87 -2.38 -4.86
#